data_AF-A0A7W0Q4N1-F1
#
_entry.id   AF-A0A7W0Q4N1-F1
#
_cell.length_a   1.000
_cell.length_b   1.000
_cell.length_c   1.000
_cell.angle_alpha   90.00
_cell.angle_beta   90.00
_cell.angle_gamma   90.00
#
_symmetry.space_group_name_H-M   'P 1'
#
loop_
_entity.id
_entity.type
_entity.pdbx_description
1 polymer ?
#
loop_
_entity_poly.entity_id
_entity_poly.type
_entity_poly.pdbx_seq_one_letter_code
_entity_poly.pdbx_strand_id
1 'polypeptide(L)'
;MGAIVGVVVALTATPRAEAGVYVVRGVELQLPDGWGQRVKGPVTLLAPTKHKGRAIEVISLATMPTATPEALKTLLGSAKLEITGAKEITREGTKLVAASGKVVTPKGEVAVDILALPVKDKAVLLLSFVGADQDPLIKKANIDIMLSARIPGPRMTTMYAAPTKAGLVGPPPAVVERISKLVTKLDGMLRMPRPLPVKFEQCGMINAFYKPAAHTITMCHELYDDFIVLFTGAGFERTKAEKMAEGAFMFTFFHEFGHALVGELELPITGRGEDAADEIATLVLAQSPTVGHAAALSGAAWFEISSKKAGRQNVFWDTHSFDAQRLVTVLCLLYGADKAKYTPLMKSQKIPDSRLAKCSRDYPLRVKAWKGMMEPYKRRVK
;
A
#
# COMPACT_ATOMS: atom_id res chain seq x y z
N MET A 1 31.67 9.05 0.64
CA MET A 1 31.21 7.97 1.56
C MET A 1 30.15 8.55 2.49
N GLY A 2 29.19 7.75 2.94
CA GLY A 2 28.01 8.21 3.71
C GLY A 2 26.72 7.70 3.07
N ALA A 3 25.83 7.08 3.84
CA ALA A 3 24.73 6.28 3.31
C ALA A 3 23.54 6.13 4.28
N ILE A 4 22.39 5.71 3.74
CA ILE A 4 21.23 5.10 4.43
C ILE A 4 20.54 5.94 5.53
N VAL A 5 19.54 6.72 5.13
CA VAL A 5 18.18 6.73 5.73
C VAL A 5 17.22 6.91 4.55
N GLY A 6 16.17 6.13 4.33
CA GLY A 6 15.49 5.14 5.19
C GLY A 6 13.97 5.08 4.93
N VAL A 7 13.48 5.88 3.98
CA VAL A 7 12.08 6.11 3.61
C VAL A 7 11.52 4.93 2.81
N VAL A 8 11.27 3.81 3.50
CA VAL A 8 10.72 2.53 2.98
C VAL A 8 11.28 2.13 1.60
N VAL A 9 12.62 2.02 1.57
CA VAL A 9 13.54 1.53 0.51
C VAL A 9 12.90 0.89 -0.74
N ALA A 10 12.99 1.62 -1.87
CA ALA A 10 12.97 1.15 -3.27
C ALA A 10 12.96 2.41 -4.18
N LEU A 11 13.77 2.63 -5.23
CA LEU A 11 14.91 1.96 -5.91
C LEU A 11 15.92 3.09 -6.32
N THR A 12 16.94 3.03 -7.18
CA THR A 12 17.45 2.07 -8.20
C THR A 12 18.93 2.42 -8.54
N ALA A 13 19.55 1.67 -9.47
CA ALA A 13 20.77 1.93 -10.27
C ALA A 13 22.13 1.49 -9.67
N THR A 14 22.98 0.72 -10.36
CA THR A 14 22.93 0.13 -11.73
C THR A 14 22.69 -1.41 -11.70
N PRO A 15 22.41 -2.10 -12.83
CA PRO A 15 21.55 -3.28 -12.76
C PRO A 15 22.23 -4.60 -12.32
N ARG A 16 21.79 -5.12 -11.18
CA ARG A 16 21.28 -6.51 -11.12
C ARG A 16 19.79 -6.51 -11.53
N ALA A 17 19.24 -7.67 -11.85
CA ALA A 17 17.97 -7.79 -12.57
C ALA A 17 16.85 -8.22 -11.60
N GLU A 18 16.58 -7.33 -10.62
CA GLU A 18 15.98 -7.62 -9.31
C GLU A 18 14.66 -8.40 -9.30
N ALA A 19 14.41 -9.06 -8.16
CA ALA A 19 13.40 -10.09 -7.93
C ALA A 19 11.93 -9.59 -7.95
N GLY A 20 11.36 -9.46 -9.15
CA GLY A 20 10.00 -8.97 -9.36
C GLY A 20 8.87 -9.77 -8.68
N VAL A 21 7.75 -9.10 -8.44
CA VAL A 21 6.49 -9.71 -7.99
C VAL A 21 5.57 -9.99 -9.17
N TYR A 22 5.06 -11.21 -9.24
CA TYR A 22 4.23 -11.71 -10.32
C TYR A 22 2.90 -12.23 -9.76
N VAL A 23 1.79 -11.81 -10.35
CA VAL A 23 0.47 -12.38 -10.06
C VAL A 23 0.18 -13.47 -11.09
N VAL A 24 0.27 -14.73 -10.68
CA VAL A 24 0.06 -15.90 -11.55
C VAL A 24 -1.22 -16.60 -11.09
N ARG A 25 -2.24 -16.64 -11.95
CA ARG A 25 -3.55 -17.29 -11.69
C ARG A 25 -4.27 -16.80 -10.44
N GLY A 26 -3.95 -15.61 -9.95
CA GLY A 26 -4.49 -15.08 -8.69
C GLY A 26 -3.74 -15.53 -7.43
N VAL A 27 -2.48 -15.96 -7.56
CA VAL A 27 -1.50 -16.04 -6.46
C VAL A 27 -0.41 -15.01 -6.73
N GLU A 28 -0.02 -14.24 -5.70
CA GLU A 28 1.10 -13.31 -5.75
C GLU A 28 2.38 -14.03 -5.30
N LEU A 29 3.41 -14.00 -6.14
CA LEU A 29 4.69 -14.70 -5.97
C LEU A 29 5.84 -13.72 -6.18
N GLN A 30 6.91 -13.83 -5.39
CA GLN A 30 8.18 -13.14 -5.66
C GLN A 30 9.10 -14.12 -6.40
N LEU A 31 9.56 -13.76 -7.60
CA LEU A 31 10.46 -14.58 -8.42
C LEU A 31 11.86 -13.95 -8.43
N PRO A 32 12.95 -14.71 -8.20
CA PRO A 32 14.31 -14.16 -8.19
C PRO A 32 14.79 -13.62 -9.54
N ASP A 33 15.89 -12.86 -9.53
CA ASP A 33 16.57 -12.35 -10.72
C ASP A 33 16.66 -13.39 -11.84
N GLY A 34 16.21 -13.00 -13.04
CA GLY A 34 16.29 -13.85 -14.23
C GLY A 34 15.41 -15.10 -14.20
N TRP A 35 14.44 -15.22 -13.30
CA TRP A 35 13.33 -16.18 -13.44
C TRP A 35 12.27 -15.68 -14.44
N GLY A 36 11.42 -16.59 -14.91
CA GLY A 36 10.33 -16.24 -15.80
C GLY A 36 9.22 -17.28 -15.83
N GLN A 37 8.05 -16.86 -16.30
CA GLN A 37 6.90 -17.74 -16.52
C GLN A 37 6.85 -18.25 -17.96
N ARG A 38 6.42 -19.51 -18.15
CA ARG A 38 6.10 -20.09 -19.47
C ARG A 38 4.75 -20.81 -19.38
N VAL A 39 3.77 -20.39 -20.17
CA VAL A 39 2.45 -21.05 -20.22
C VAL A 39 2.50 -22.25 -21.15
N LYS A 40 1.92 -23.38 -20.74
CA LYS A 40 1.73 -24.59 -21.55
C LYS A 40 0.33 -25.16 -21.32
N GLY A 41 -0.62 -24.71 -22.14
CA GLY A 41 -2.04 -25.08 -21.99
C GLY A 41 -2.55 -24.75 -20.58
N PRO A 42 -3.16 -25.71 -19.86
CA PRO A 42 -3.73 -25.46 -18.53
C PRO A 42 -2.68 -25.29 -17.41
N VAL A 43 -1.37 -25.41 -17.66
CA VAL A 43 -0.30 -25.29 -16.66
C VAL A 43 0.56 -24.04 -16.92
N THR A 44 0.95 -23.31 -15.86
CA THR A 44 1.98 -22.27 -15.94
C THR A 44 3.25 -22.75 -15.24
N LEU A 45 4.38 -22.68 -15.94
CA LEU A 45 5.69 -23.08 -15.43
C LEU A 45 6.47 -21.86 -14.95
N LEU A 46 7.10 -21.97 -13.79
CA LEU A 46 8.07 -21.02 -13.27
C LEU A 46 9.44 -21.70 -13.25
N ALA A 47 10.45 -21.04 -13.81
CA ALA A 47 11.82 -21.54 -13.89
C ALA A 47 12.83 -20.40 -14.14
N PRO A 48 14.13 -20.62 -13.87
CA PRO A 48 15.20 -19.74 -14.35
C PRO A 48 15.16 -19.63 -15.89
N THR A 49 15.25 -18.41 -16.42
CA THR A 49 15.20 -18.17 -17.89
C THR A 49 16.36 -18.82 -18.64
N LYS A 50 17.56 -18.82 -18.03
CA LYS A 50 18.82 -19.31 -18.61
C LYS A 50 18.99 -20.84 -18.56
N HIS A 51 18.24 -21.54 -17.70
CA HIS A 51 18.38 -22.98 -17.50
C HIS A 51 17.18 -23.74 -18.12
N LYS A 52 17.43 -24.93 -18.68
CA LYS A 52 16.38 -25.76 -19.30
C LYS A 52 15.79 -26.72 -18.27
N GLY A 53 14.76 -26.27 -17.54
CA GLY A 53 14.05 -27.09 -16.55
C GLY A 53 12.59 -26.66 -16.29
N ARG A 54 11.90 -27.41 -15.44
CA ARG A 54 10.66 -26.99 -14.75
C ARG A 54 11.00 -26.97 -13.27
N ALA A 55 10.75 -25.87 -12.57
CA ALA A 55 11.09 -25.75 -11.15
C ALA A 55 9.83 -25.71 -10.28
N ILE A 56 8.83 -24.90 -10.65
CA ILE A 56 7.48 -24.93 -10.07
C ILE A 56 6.41 -25.01 -11.16
N GLU A 57 5.45 -25.91 -10.99
CA GLU A 57 4.21 -25.97 -11.75
C GLU A 57 3.07 -25.28 -10.99
N VAL A 58 2.42 -24.30 -11.63
CA VAL A 58 1.26 -23.58 -11.11
C VAL A 58 0.02 -24.10 -11.82
N ILE A 59 -0.83 -24.77 -11.05
CA ILE A 59 -2.01 -25.51 -11.51
C ILE A 59 -3.26 -24.85 -10.93
N SER A 60 -4.30 -24.64 -11.74
CA SER A 60 -5.60 -24.15 -11.27
C SER A 60 -6.51 -25.33 -10.94
N LEU A 61 -7.15 -25.29 -9.77
CA LEU A 61 -8.08 -26.31 -9.28
C LEU A 61 -9.50 -25.74 -9.21
N ALA A 62 -10.51 -26.61 -9.31
CA ALA A 62 -11.91 -26.21 -9.13
C ALA A 62 -12.23 -25.77 -7.69
N THR A 63 -11.62 -26.41 -6.70
CA THR A 63 -11.81 -26.18 -5.25
C THR A 63 -10.51 -26.42 -4.49
N MET A 64 -10.46 -26.05 -3.20
CA MET A 64 -9.37 -26.45 -2.31
C MET A 64 -9.36 -27.99 -2.11
N PRO A 65 -8.18 -28.64 -2.13
CA PRO A 65 -8.08 -30.06 -1.80
C PRO A 65 -8.27 -30.31 -0.30
N THR A 66 -8.74 -31.49 0.06
CA THR A 66 -8.63 -32.02 1.42
C THR A 66 -7.15 -32.19 1.79
N ALA A 67 -6.80 -31.91 3.05
CA ALA A 67 -5.43 -32.00 3.55
C ALA A 67 -4.96 -33.45 3.84
N THR A 68 -5.18 -34.38 2.90
CA THR A 68 -4.76 -35.79 3.02
C THR A 68 -3.89 -36.25 1.84
N PRO A 69 -2.95 -37.20 2.04
CA PRO A 69 -2.14 -37.77 0.97
C PRO A 69 -2.97 -38.33 -0.20
N GLU A 70 -4.08 -38.99 0.10
CA GLU A 70 -4.94 -39.69 -0.86
C GLU A 70 -5.69 -38.70 -1.77
N ALA A 71 -6.19 -37.60 -1.20
CA ALA A 71 -6.86 -36.55 -1.95
C ALA A 71 -5.90 -35.85 -2.92
N LEU A 72 -4.68 -35.53 -2.46
CA LEU A 72 -3.64 -34.91 -3.30
C LEU A 72 -3.11 -35.87 -4.38
N LYS A 73 -2.95 -37.16 -4.07
CA LYS A 73 -2.55 -38.18 -5.06
C LYS A 73 -3.62 -38.36 -6.14
N THR A 74 -4.89 -38.41 -5.75
CA THR A 74 -6.03 -38.47 -6.68
C THR A 74 -6.11 -37.22 -7.56
N LEU A 75 -6.02 -36.04 -6.95
CA LEU A 75 -6.09 -34.75 -7.65
C LEU A 75 -5.02 -34.59 -8.74
N LEU A 76 -3.78 -35.02 -8.45
CA LEU A 76 -2.65 -34.87 -9.36
C LEU A 76 -2.53 -36.02 -10.37
N GLY A 77 -3.44 -37.00 -10.34
CA GLY A 77 -3.62 -38.03 -11.37
C GLY A 77 -2.41 -38.95 -11.61
N SER A 78 -1.39 -38.90 -10.77
CA SER A 78 -0.11 -39.56 -10.99
C SER A 78 0.04 -40.77 -10.07
N ALA A 79 -0.04 -41.97 -10.65
CA ALA A 79 0.28 -43.21 -9.95
C ALA A 79 1.72 -43.21 -9.37
N LYS A 80 2.61 -42.40 -9.94
CA LYS A 80 4.02 -42.23 -9.55
C LYS A 80 4.26 -41.16 -8.48
N LEU A 81 3.21 -40.49 -8.01
CA LEU A 81 3.29 -39.54 -6.91
C LEU A 81 3.01 -40.25 -5.58
N GLU A 82 3.89 -40.04 -4.61
CA GLU A 82 3.77 -40.51 -3.23
C GLU A 82 3.79 -39.28 -2.32
N ILE A 83 2.72 -39.04 -1.58
CA ILE A 83 2.64 -37.96 -0.60
C ILE A 83 2.93 -38.57 0.77
N THR A 84 4.00 -38.11 1.43
CA THR A 84 4.43 -38.65 2.74
C THR A 84 3.76 -37.94 3.91
N GLY A 85 3.17 -36.77 3.68
CA GLY A 85 2.32 -36.09 4.64
C GLY A 85 1.65 -34.86 4.03
N ALA A 86 0.43 -34.59 4.48
CA ALA A 86 -0.36 -33.41 4.12
C ALA A 86 -0.97 -32.80 5.39
N LYS A 87 -1.13 -31.48 5.43
CA LYS A 87 -1.73 -30.75 6.56
C LYS A 87 -2.32 -29.41 6.14
N GLU A 88 -3.35 -28.98 6.85
CA GLU A 88 -3.77 -27.58 6.81
C GLU A 88 -2.73 -26.72 7.55
N ILE A 89 -2.40 -25.55 7.01
CA ILE A 89 -1.60 -24.52 7.68
C ILE A 89 -2.28 -23.17 7.49
N THR A 90 -2.10 -22.24 8.44
CA THR A 90 -2.52 -20.84 8.27
C THR A 90 -1.31 -19.96 8.01
N ARG A 91 -1.38 -19.10 6.99
CA ARG A 91 -0.36 -18.08 6.68
C ARG A 91 -1.06 -16.76 6.38
N GLU A 92 -0.67 -15.68 7.05
CA GLU A 92 -1.24 -14.32 6.85
C GLU A 92 -2.79 -14.28 6.85
N GLY A 93 -3.41 -15.01 7.80
CA GLY A 93 -4.87 -15.16 7.94
C GLY A 93 -5.53 -16.16 6.98
N THR A 94 -4.79 -16.69 5.99
CA THR A 94 -5.31 -17.60 4.97
C THR A 94 -5.05 -19.06 5.36
N LYS A 95 -6.09 -19.91 5.34
CA LYS A 95 -5.97 -21.38 5.38
C LYS A 95 -5.45 -21.92 4.04
N LEU A 96 -4.39 -22.73 4.09
CA LEU A 96 -3.73 -23.35 2.95
C LEU A 96 -3.57 -24.86 3.22
N VAL A 97 -3.38 -25.66 2.17
CA VAL A 97 -2.94 -27.06 2.32
C VAL A 97 -1.48 -27.15 1.90
N ALA A 98 -0.64 -27.65 2.79
CA ALA A 98 0.76 -27.93 2.52
C ALA A 98 1.04 -29.43 2.63
N ALA A 99 1.82 -29.96 1.69
CA ALA A 99 2.22 -31.36 1.67
C ALA A 99 3.61 -31.53 1.08
N SER A 100 4.27 -32.62 1.43
CA SER A 100 5.56 -33.01 0.83
C SER A 100 5.51 -34.48 0.41
N GLY A 101 6.35 -34.86 -0.54
CA GLY A 101 6.33 -36.18 -1.12
C GLY A 101 7.47 -36.45 -2.11
N LYS A 102 7.27 -37.46 -2.95
CA LYS A 102 8.18 -37.87 -4.02
C LYS A 102 7.42 -38.16 -5.32
N VAL A 103 8.07 -37.92 -6.46
CA VAL A 103 7.66 -38.41 -7.77
C VAL A 103 8.68 -39.43 -8.25
N VAL A 104 8.24 -40.66 -8.50
CA VAL A 104 9.07 -41.72 -9.08
C VAL A 104 9.22 -41.48 -10.59
N THR A 105 10.46 -41.35 -11.06
CA THR A 105 10.78 -41.18 -12.48
C THR A 105 11.63 -42.36 -12.99
N PRO A 106 11.74 -42.56 -14.32
CA PRO A 106 12.69 -43.54 -14.89
C PRO A 106 14.18 -43.24 -14.58
N LYS A 107 14.49 -42.12 -13.92
CA LYS A 107 15.83 -41.73 -13.47
C LYS A 107 15.98 -41.72 -11.94
N GLY A 108 15.03 -42.31 -11.21
CA GLY A 108 14.97 -42.30 -9.76
C GLY A 108 13.89 -41.36 -9.18
N GLU A 109 13.90 -41.22 -7.87
CA GLU A 109 12.94 -40.40 -7.13
C GLU A 109 13.32 -38.91 -7.14
N VAL A 110 12.32 -38.04 -7.26
CA VAL A 110 12.44 -36.58 -7.13
C VAL A 110 11.55 -36.13 -5.99
N ALA A 111 12.07 -35.43 -4.99
CA ALA A 111 11.23 -34.89 -3.92
C ALA A 111 10.33 -33.77 -4.44
N VAL A 112 9.15 -33.59 -3.86
CA VAL A 112 8.23 -32.51 -4.22
C VAL A 112 7.63 -31.85 -2.98
N ASP A 113 7.47 -30.54 -3.05
CA ASP A 113 6.71 -29.74 -2.08
C ASP A 113 5.48 -29.15 -2.77
N ILE A 114 4.34 -29.22 -2.07
CA ILE A 114 3.03 -28.82 -2.55
C ILE A 114 2.47 -27.74 -1.63
N LEU A 115 1.95 -26.66 -2.22
CA LEU A 115 1.19 -25.64 -1.52
C LEU A 115 -0.05 -25.27 -2.33
N ALA A 116 -1.24 -25.60 -1.81
CA ALA A 116 -2.52 -25.16 -2.36
C ALA A 116 -3.06 -23.96 -1.59
N LEU A 117 -3.45 -22.91 -2.33
CA LEU A 117 -3.99 -21.66 -1.81
C LEU A 117 -5.38 -21.42 -2.41
N PRO A 118 -6.39 -20.98 -1.63
CA PRO A 118 -7.69 -20.62 -2.19
C PRO A 118 -7.57 -19.32 -3.00
N VAL A 119 -8.34 -19.20 -4.07
CA VAL A 119 -8.38 -18.02 -4.96
C VAL A 119 -9.83 -17.81 -5.38
N LYS A 120 -10.54 -16.92 -4.68
CA LYS A 120 -12.00 -16.71 -4.80
C LYS A 120 -12.77 -18.03 -4.61
N ASP A 121 -13.52 -18.45 -5.62
CA ASP A 121 -14.32 -19.67 -5.74
C ASP A 121 -13.49 -20.93 -6.00
N LYS A 122 -12.19 -20.79 -6.25
CA LYS A 122 -11.28 -21.83 -6.76
C LYS A 122 -10.06 -22.00 -5.85
N ALA A 123 -9.11 -22.83 -6.27
CA ALA A 123 -7.78 -22.86 -5.67
C ALA A 123 -6.68 -22.88 -6.73
N VAL A 124 -5.45 -22.56 -6.31
CA VAL A 124 -4.24 -22.70 -7.10
C VAL A 124 -3.25 -23.55 -6.31
N LEU A 125 -2.71 -24.58 -6.95
CA LEU A 125 -1.70 -25.47 -6.41
C LEU A 125 -0.35 -25.13 -7.03
N LEU A 126 0.64 -24.93 -6.17
CA LEU A 126 2.05 -24.83 -6.51
C LEU A 126 2.69 -26.19 -6.24
N LEU A 127 3.25 -26.81 -7.29
CA LEU A 127 4.01 -28.05 -7.21
C LEU A 127 5.48 -27.73 -7.50
N SER A 128 6.29 -27.68 -6.45
CA SER A 128 7.73 -27.43 -6.52
C SER A 128 8.48 -28.75 -6.62
N PHE A 129 9.35 -28.89 -7.63
CA PHE A 129 10.21 -30.05 -7.79
C PHE A 129 11.54 -29.80 -7.07
N VAL A 130 11.82 -30.58 -6.04
CA VAL A 130 12.94 -30.38 -5.11
C VAL A 130 14.01 -31.43 -5.39
N GLY A 131 15.17 -31.01 -5.92
CA GLY A 131 16.25 -31.93 -6.30
C GLY A 131 16.10 -32.55 -7.69
N ALA A 132 15.09 -32.13 -8.47
CA ALA A 132 15.06 -32.39 -9.91
C ALA A 132 16.26 -31.74 -10.63
N ASP A 133 16.70 -30.61 -10.09
CA ASP A 133 18.01 -30.01 -10.29
C ASP A 133 18.96 -30.46 -9.17
N GLN A 134 20.21 -30.74 -9.54
CA GLN A 134 21.30 -30.94 -8.58
C GLN A 134 21.94 -29.60 -8.16
N ASP A 135 21.26 -28.48 -8.41
CA ASP A 135 21.74 -27.11 -8.17
C ASP A 135 21.15 -26.55 -6.85
N PRO A 136 21.98 -26.32 -5.81
CA PRO A 136 21.52 -25.78 -4.54
C PRO A 136 20.86 -24.41 -4.64
N LEU A 137 21.19 -23.59 -5.65
CA LEU A 137 20.62 -22.26 -5.84
C LEU A 137 19.17 -22.34 -6.33
N ILE A 138 18.86 -23.25 -7.26
CA ILE A 138 17.49 -23.42 -7.77
C ILE A 138 16.62 -24.08 -6.69
N LYS A 139 17.16 -25.06 -5.95
CA LYS A 139 16.48 -25.62 -4.77
C LYS A 139 16.13 -24.55 -3.72
N LYS A 140 17.06 -23.65 -3.41
CA LYS A 140 16.79 -22.53 -2.48
C LYS A 140 15.73 -21.57 -3.05
N ALA A 141 15.86 -21.18 -4.32
CA ALA A 141 14.90 -20.30 -4.98
C ALA A 141 13.48 -20.88 -5.00
N ASN A 142 13.32 -22.19 -5.24
CA ASN A 142 12.04 -22.87 -5.13
C ASN A 142 11.41 -22.72 -3.73
N ILE A 143 12.19 -22.94 -2.66
CA ILE A 143 11.75 -22.75 -1.28
C ILE A 143 11.36 -21.28 -1.03
N ASP A 144 12.18 -20.32 -1.44
CA ASP A 144 11.91 -18.89 -1.26
C ASP A 144 10.63 -18.44 -2.02
N ILE A 145 10.40 -18.95 -3.24
CA ILE A 145 9.18 -18.67 -4.02
C ILE A 145 7.94 -19.27 -3.33
N MET A 146 8.00 -20.54 -2.90
CA MET A 146 6.90 -21.21 -2.17
C MET A 146 6.60 -20.52 -0.83
N LEU A 147 7.64 -20.01 -0.16
CA LEU A 147 7.49 -19.19 1.05
C LEU A 147 6.94 -17.79 0.76
N SER A 148 7.12 -17.24 -0.45
CA SER A 148 6.54 -15.94 -0.84
C SER A 148 5.04 -15.96 -1.18
N ALA A 149 4.51 -17.16 -1.48
CA ALA A 149 3.17 -17.36 -2.03
C ALA A 149 2.04 -16.89 -1.11
N ARG A 150 1.20 -16.00 -1.64
CA ARG A 150 0.08 -15.36 -0.93
C ARG A 150 -1.06 -15.04 -1.88
N ILE A 151 -2.28 -14.91 -1.36
CA ILE A 151 -3.42 -14.40 -2.15
C ILE A 151 -3.20 -12.89 -2.38
N PRO A 152 -3.31 -12.37 -3.61
CA PRO A 152 -3.34 -10.94 -3.87
C PRO A 152 -4.55 -10.33 -3.16
N GLY A 153 -4.30 -9.35 -2.29
CA GLY A 153 -5.37 -8.55 -1.70
C GLY A 153 -6.17 -7.84 -2.80
N PRO A 154 -7.50 -7.68 -2.62
CA PRO A 154 -8.32 -6.82 -3.47
C PRO A 154 -7.68 -5.45 -3.70
N ARG A 155 -7.97 -4.87 -4.86
CA ARG A 155 -7.25 -3.69 -5.35
C ARG A 155 -7.84 -2.39 -4.77
N MET A 156 -6.99 -1.39 -4.61
CA MET A 156 -7.48 0.00 -4.59
C MET A 156 -7.80 0.41 -6.04
N THR A 157 -8.82 1.24 -6.24
CA THR A 157 -9.20 1.74 -7.56
C THR A 157 -9.54 3.23 -7.50
N THR A 158 -9.52 3.93 -8.64
CA THR A 158 -10.04 5.30 -8.73
C THR A 158 -11.22 5.39 -9.68
N MET A 159 -12.23 6.17 -9.30
CA MET A 159 -13.43 6.45 -10.09
C MET A 159 -13.63 7.96 -10.17
N TYR A 160 -13.97 8.48 -11.35
CA TYR A 160 -14.27 9.90 -11.55
C TYR A 160 -15.64 10.04 -12.23
N ALA A 161 -16.51 10.86 -11.65
CA ALA A 161 -17.77 11.30 -12.24
C ALA A 161 -17.71 12.82 -12.39
N ALA A 162 -17.97 13.36 -13.58
CA ALA A 162 -17.89 14.80 -13.81
C ALA A 162 -18.96 15.59 -12.99
N PRO A 163 -18.69 16.86 -12.61
CA PRO A 163 -19.72 17.75 -12.09
C PRO A 163 -20.91 17.87 -13.05
N THR A 164 -22.11 17.97 -12.49
CA THR A 164 -23.37 18.23 -13.23
C THR A 164 -23.99 19.58 -12.87
N LYS A 165 -23.64 20.14 -11.72
CA LYS A 165 -24.08 21.45 -11.24
C LYS A 165 -23.32 22.56 -11.98
N ALA A 166 -24.06 23.48 -12.60
CA ALA A 166 -23.47 24.67 -13.23
C ALA A 166 -22.63 25.49 -12.23
N GLY A 167 -21.43 25.89 -12.65
CA GLY A 167 -20.48 26.65 -11.83
C GLY A 167 -19.61 25.82 -10.88
N LEU A 168 -19.84 24.51 -10.75
CA LEU A 168 -18.94 23.59 -10.06
C LEU A 168 -17.90 23.04 -11.06
N VAL A 169 -16.61 23.19 -10.75
CA VAL A 169 -15.50 22.78 -11.63
C VAL A 169 -14.79 21.54 -11.08
N GLY A 170 -14.44 21.58 -9.79
CA GLY A 170 -13.72 20.49 -9.13
C GLY A 170 -12.25 20.36 -9.57
N PRO A 171 -11.56 19.29 -9.11
CA PRO A 171 -10.14 19.09 -9.36
C PRO A 171 -9.84 18.88 -10.86
N PRO A 172 -8.91 19.65 -11.46
CA PRO A 172 -8.50 19.45 -12.85
C PRO A 172 -8.07 18.00 -13.13
N PRO A 173 -8.24 17.48 -14.37
CA PRO A 173 -7.89 16.11 -14.70
C PRO A 173 -6.45 15.70 -14.32
N ALA A 174 -5.49 16.61 -14.41
CA ALA A 174 -4.10 16.38 -14.00
C ALA A 174 -3.92 16.15 -12.48
N VAL A 175 -4.82 16.69 -11.64
CA VAL A 175 -4.84 16.44 -10.18
C VAL A 175 -5.40 15.06 -9.90
N VAL A 176 -6.53 14.72 -10.53
CA VAL A 176 -7.16 13.40 -10.45
C VAL A 176 -6.19 12.32 -10.91
N GLU A 177 -5.55 12.50 -12.07
CA GLU A 177 -4.54 11.59 -12.61
C GLU A 177 -3.33 11.43 -11.67
N ARG A 178 -2.88 12.52 -11.03
CA ARG A 178 -1.78 12.50 -10.04
C ARG A 178 -2.15 11.64 -8.82
N ILE A 179 -3.38 11.76 -8.33
CA ILE A 179 -3.89 10.92 -7.22
C ILE A 179 -4.09 9.49 -7.70
N SER A 180 -4.66 9.23 -8.88
CA SER A 180 -4.81 7.88 -9.44
C SER A 180 -3.47 7.14 -9.61
N LYS A 181 -2.41 7.84 -10.01
CA LYS A 181 -1.04 7.30 -10.05
C LYS A 181 -0.51 6.95 -8.65
N LEU A 182 -0.84 7.75 -7.63
CA LEU A 182 -0.50 7.47 -6.23
C LEU A 182 -1.31 6.29 -5.67
N VAL A 183 -2.63 6.22 -5.92
CA VAL A 183 -3.49 5.07 -5.57
C VAL A 183 -2.96 3.79 -6.22
N THR A 184 -2.57 3.84 -7.49
CA THR A 184 -1.96 2.70 -8.20
C THR A 184 -0.63 2.27 -7.56
N LYS A 185 0.19 3.23 -7.10
CA LYS A 185 1.43 2.94 -6.37
C LYS A 185 1.16 2.32 -4.99
N LEU A 186 0.21 2.87 -4.23
CA LEU A 186 -0.21 2.36 -2.92
C LEU A 186 -0.78 0.94 -3.05
N ASP A 187 -1.63 0.70 -4.05
CA ASP A 187 -2.16 -0.61 -4.41
C ASP A 187 -1.05 -1.59 -4.81
N GLY A 188 -0.01 -1.14 -5.48
CA GLY A 188 1.20 -1.94 -5.76
C GLY A 188 2.07 -2.23 -4.52
N MET A 189 1.95 -1.43 -3.46
CA MET A 189 2.76 -1.54 -2.23
C MET A 189 2.02 -2.20 -1.06
N LEU A 190 0.68 -2.23 -1.06
CA LEU A 190 -0.15 -2.65 0.06
C LEU A 190 -1.21 -3.68 -0.34
N ARG A 191 -1.42 -4.66 0.55
CA ARG A 191 -2.40 -5.75 0.44
C ARG A 191 -3.62 -5.38 1.29
N MET A 192 -4.60 -4.73 0.67
CA MET A 192 -5.90 -4.47 1.32
C MET A 192 -6.67 -5.79 1.52
N PRO A 193 -7.48 -5.93 2.58
CA PRO A 193 -8.31 -7.12 2.80
C PRO A 193 -9.58 -7.12 1.92
N ARG A 194 -10.06 -5.95 1.51
CA ARG A 194 -11.25 -5.73 0.67
C ARG A 194 -11.02 -4.54 -0.29
N PRO A 195 -11.82 -4.40 -1.37
CA PRO A 195 -11.61 -3.32 -2.35
C PRO A 195 -11.74 -1.95 -1.68
N LEU A 196 -10.88 -1.00 -2.06
CA LEU A 196 -10.93 0.38 -1.60
C LEU A 196 -11.05 1.33 -2.80
N PRO A 197 -12.28 1.68 -3.24
CA PRO A 197 -12.49 2.69 -4.27
C PRO A 197 -12.21 4.09 -3.72
N VAL A 198 -11.50 4.89 -4.51
CA VAL A 198 -11.31 6.32 -4.30
C VAL A 198 -12.12 7.05 -5.37
N LYS A 199 -13.16 7.75 -4.95
CA LYS A 199 -14.09 8.44 -5.84
C LYS A 199 -13.83 9.94 -5.88
N PHE A 200 -13.97 10.52 -7.06
CA PHE A 200 -14.05 11.95 -7.30
C PHE A 200 -15.44 12.23 -7.87
N GLU A 201 -16.32 12.83 -7.07
CA GLU A 201 -17.74 12.98 -7.38
C GLU A 201 -18.31 14.30 -6.82
N GLN A 202 -19.44 14.74 -7.37
CA GLN A 202 -20.20 15.89 -6.85
C GLN A 202 -21.03 15.42 -5.64
N CYS A 203 -20.76 15.95 -4.45
CA CYS A 203 -21.38 15.48 -3.22
C CYS A 203 -22.59 16.32 -2.77
N GLY A 204 -22.75 17.54 -3.27
CA GLY A 204 -23.65 18.54 -2.71
C GLY A 204 -23.12 19.21 -1.43
N MET A 205 -21.91 18.87 -0.98
CA MET A 205 -21.28 19.41 0.23
C MET A 205 -19.77 19.56 0.07
N ILE A 206 -19.20 20.60 0.69
CA ILE A 206 -17.75 20.87 0.76
C ILE A 206 -17.14 19.87 1.76
N ASN A 207 -16.62 18.73 1.29
CA ASN A 207 -16.03 17.72 2.18
C ASN A 207 -15.08 16.74 1.47
N ALA A 208 -14.40 15.90 2.25
CA ALA A 208 -13.97 14.57 1.84
C ALA A 208 -14.29 13.59 2.99
N PHE A 209 -14.35 12.29 2.72
CA PHE A 209 -14.54 11.28 3.77
C PHE A 209 -14.18 9.87 3.32
N TYR A 210 -13.49 9.11 4.17
CA TYR A 210 -13.59 7.66 4.21
C TYR A 210 -14.92 7.23 4.85
N LYS A 211 -15.65 6.31 4.22
CA LYS A 211 -16.93 5.77 4.69
C LYS A 211 -16.78 4.29 5.07
N PRO A 212 -16.60 3.94 6.36
CA PRO A 212 -16.32 2.56 6.80
C PRO A 212 -17.35 1.53 6.30
N ALA A 213 -18.65 1.85 6.39
CA ALA A 213 -19.73 0.95 5.96
C ALA A 213 -19.82 0.75 4.43
N ALA A 214 -19.00 1.45 3.65
CA ALA A 214 -18.95 1.34 2.18
C ALA A 214 -17.52 1.10 1.65
N HIS A 215 -16.51 0.94 2.52
CA HIS A 215 -15.12 0.68 2.17
C HIS A 215 -14.57 1.61 1.06
N THR A 216 -14.94 2.89 1.12
CA THR A 216 -14.76 3.87 0.03
C THR A 216 -14.21 5.19 0.59
N ILE A 217 -13.28 5.81 -0.13
CA ILE A 217 -12.90 7.22 0.06
C ILE A 217 -13.64 8.05 -0.99
N THR A 218 -14.36 9.09 -0.57
CA THR A 218 -15.01 10.07 -1.46
C THR A 218 -14.32 11.43 -1.31
N MET A 219 -13.83 11.96 -2.43
CA MET A 219 -13.24 13.28 -2.57
C MET A 219 -14.24 14.17 -3.32
N CYS A 220 -14.90 15.11 -2.63
CA CYS A 220 -15.94 15.92 -3.26
C CYS A 220 -15.35 17.04 -4.13
N HIS A 221 -15.93 17.26 -5.31
CA HIS A 221 -15.53 18.36 -6.20
C HIS A 221 -15.67 19.72 -5.53
N GLU A 222 -16.70 19.90 -4.70
CA GLU A 222 -16.96 21.11 -3.93
C GLU A 222 -15.81 21.49 -2.99
N LEU A 223 -15.03 20.52 -2.48
CA LEU A 223 -13.89 20.80 -1.59
C LEU A 223 -12.72 21.43 -2.35
N TYR A 224 -12.47 20.99 -3.58
CA TYR A 224 -11.39 21.57 -4.40
C TYR A 224 -11.68 23.04 -4.73
N ASP A 225 -12.92 23.35 -5.11
CA ASP A 225 -13.33 24.72 -5.44
C ASP A 225 -13.35 25.63 -4.19
N ASP A 226 -13.81 25.13 -3.03
CA ASP A 226 -13.74 25.89 -1.76
C ASP A 226 -12.30 26.18 -1.34
N PHE A 227 -11.34 25.26 -1.55
CA PHE A 227 -9.93 25.55 -1.30
C PHE A 227 -9.42 26.73 -2.13
N ILE A 228 -9.82 26.86 -3.40
CA ILE A 228 -9.40 28.02 -4.19
C ILE A 228 -10.03 29.31 -3.63
N VAL A 229 -11.32 29.28 -3.27
CA VAL A 229 -12.02 30.43 -2.64
C VAL A 229 -11.38 30.82 -1.30
N LEU A 230 -10.99 29.84 -0.49
CA LEU A 230 -10.29 30.04 0.77
C LEU A 230 -8.95 30.74 0.55
N PHE A 231 -8.12 30.25 -0.38
CA PHE A 231 -6.80 30.80 -0.61
C PHE A 231 -6.83 32.17 -1.32
N THR A 232 -7.78 32.43 -2.24
CA THR A 232 -7.96 33.79 -2.78
C THR A 232 -8.53 34.75 -1.72
N GLY A 233 -9.46 34.28 -0.87
CA GLY A 233 -9.99 35.04 0.27
C GLY A 233 -8.93 35.36 1.34
N ALA A 234 -7.88 34.54 1.45
CA ALA A 234 -6.70 34.81 2.27
C ALA A 234 -5.67 35.74 1.60
N GLY A 235 -5.98 36.32 0.43
CA GLY A 235 -5.12 37.29 -0.27
C GLY A 235 -4.03 36.66 -1.14
N PHE A 236 -4.13 35.38 -1.53
CA PHE A 236 -3.22 34.79 -2.51
C PHE A 236 -3.72 34.98 -3.94
N GLU A 237 -2.81 35.42 -4.82
CA GLU A 237 -3.01 35.47 -6.27
C GLU A 237 -3.61 34.18 -6.82
N ARG A 238 -4.52 34.28 -7.79
CA ARG A 238 -5.35 33.15 -8.28
C ARG A 238 -4.52 31.91 -8.65
N THR A 239 -3.43 32.09 -9.39
CA THR A 239 -2.54 31.00 -9.84
C THR A 239 -1.68 30.38 -8.73
N LYS A 240 -1.57 31.06 -7.58
CA LYS A 240 -0.98 30.53 -6.34
C LYS A 240 -2.05 29.84 -5.49
N ALA A 241 -3.23 30.43 -5.37
CA ALA A 241 -4.39 29.82 -4.70
C ALA A 241 -4.76 28.46 -5.31
N GLU A 242 -4.75 28.34 -6.64
CA GLU A 242 -4.98 27.06 -7.34
C GLU A 242 -3.91 26.00 -7.01
N LYS A 243 -2.63 26.37 -6.98
CA LYS A 243 -1.54 25.44 -6.58
C LYS A 243 -1.61 25.05 -5.11
N MET A 244 -2.12 25.93 -4.25
CA MET A 244 -2.38 25.61 -2.84
C MET A 244 -3.63 24.73 -2.69
N ALA A 245 -4.65 24.88 -3.56
CA ALA A 245 -5.80 23.98 -3.62
C ALA A 245 -5.41 22.58 -4.11
N GLU A 246 -4.57 22.44 -5.15
CA GLU A 246 -3.95 21.15 -5.54
C GLU A 246 -3.27 20.48 -4.33
N GLY A 247 -2.51 21.28 -3.56
CA GLY A 247 -1.78 20.81 -2.39
C GLY A 247 -2.68 20.39 -1.23
N ALA A 248 -3.68 21.20 -0.89
CA ALA A 248 -4.61 20.93 0.21
C ALA A 248 -5.51 19.73 -0.12
N PHE A 249 -6.00 19.62 -1.36
CA PHE A 249 -6.79 18.47 -1.81
C PHE A 249 -5.98 17.17 -1.83
N MET A 250 -4.70 17.22 -2.21
CA MET A 250 -3.75 16.11 -2.08
C MET A 250 -3.49 15.74 -0.62
N PHE A 251 -3.38 16.71 0.29
CA PHE A 251 -3.26 16.46 1.73
C PHE A 251 -4.52 15.77 2.26
N THR A 252 -5.71 16.27 1.93
CA THR A 252 -6.98 15.65 2.35
C THR A 252 -7.14 14.24 1.82
N PHE A 253 -6.75 13.94 0.57
CA PHE A 253 -6.74 12.56 0.07
C PHE A 253 -5.91 11.62 0.97
N PHE A 254 -4.71 12.04 1.38
CA PHE A 254 -3.89 11.20 2.26
C PHE A 254 -4.39 11.17 3.72
N HIS A 255 -5.13 12.18 4.16
CA HIS A 255 -5.84 12.18 5.44
C HIS A 255 -6.97 11.12 5.43
N GLU A 256 -7.84 11.12 4.43
CA GLU A 256 -8.87 10.08 4.26
C GLU A 256 -8.28 8.69 4.04
N PHE A 257 -7.14 8.60 3.33
CA PHE A 257 -6.39 7.36 3.23
C PHE A 257 -5.82 6.90 4.59
N GLY A 258 -5.54 7.82 5.51
CA GLY A 258 -5.17 7.51 6.89
C GLY A 258 -6.32 6.85 7.66
N HIS A 259 -7.53 7.43 7.58
CA HIS A 259 -8.74 6.82 8.14
C HIS A 259 -9.05 5.45 7.51
N ALA A 260 -8.90 5.33 6.19
CA ALA A 260 -9.05 4.06 5.49
C ALA A 260 -8.01 3.03 5.94
N LEU A 261 -6.73 3.38 6.09
CA LEU A 261 -5.72 2.45 6.61
C LEU A 261 -6.05 1.94 8.01
N VAL A 262 -6.49 2.82 8.92
CA VAL A 262 -6.87 2.44 10.28
C VAL A 262 -8.10 1.53 10.28
N GLY A 263 -9.16 1.90 9.55
CA GLY A 263 -10.42 1.15 9.53
C GLY A 263 -10.41 -0.12 8.69
N GLU A 264 -9.63 -0.18 7.61
CA GLU A 264 -9.54 -1.37 6.76
C GLU A 264 -8.60 -2.42 7.33
N LEU A 265 -7.48 -2.01 7.94
CA LEU A 265 -6.42 -2.89 8.43
C LEU A 265 -6.44 -3.10 9.96
N GLU A 266 -7.50 -2.61 10.61
CA GLU A 266 -7.75 -2.70 12.06
C GLU A 266 -6.55 -2.23 12.89
N LEU A 267 -5.93 -1.12 12.49
CA LEU A 267 -4.70 -0.62 13.11
C LEU A 267 -4.99 -0.02 14.51
N PRO A 268 -4.21 -0.37 15.54
CA PRO A 268 -4.45 0.11 16.89
C PRO A 268 -4.07 1.59 17.02
N ILE A 269 -5.08 2.46 17.17
CA ILE A 269 -4.91 3.86 17.56
C ILE A 269 -5.37 4.09 19.00
N THR A 270 -4.54 4.73 19.81
CA THR A 270 -4.80 5.05 21.23
C THR A 270 -4.87 6.56 21.51
N GLY A 271 -4.89 7.36 20.44
CA GLY A 271 -5.08 8.82 20.47
C GLY A 271 -6.26 9.22 19.56
N ARG A 272 -6.35 10.52 19.24
CA ARG A 272 -7.39 11.05 18.33
C ARG A 272 -7.15 10.55 16.90
N GLY A 273 -8.23 10.10 16.23
CA GLY A 273 -8.17 9.60 14.85
C GLY A 273 -7.61 10.65 13.88
N GLU A 274 -8.07 11.91 14.00
CA GLU A 274 -7.57 13.01 13.17
C GLU A 274 -6.06 13.22 13.25
N ASP A 275 -5.48 13.12 14.46
CA ASP A 275 -4.03 13.29 14.65
C ASP A 275 -3.26 12.15 13.96
N ALA A 276 -3.83 10.93 13.93
CA ALA A 276 -3.23 9.78 13.25
C ALA A 276 -3.34 9.90 11.72
N ALA A 277 -4.47 10.40 11.21
CA ALA A 277 -4.68 10.65 9.79
C ALA A 277 -3.81 11.81 9.26
N ASP A 278 -3.71 12.93 9.98
CA ASP A 278 -2.78 14.02 9.67
C ASP A 278 -1.31 13.58 9.77
N GLU A 279 -0.98 12.69 10.70
CA GLU A 279 0.36 12.11 10.83
C GLU A 279 0.70 11.21 9.63
N ILE A 280 -0.18 10.30 9.22
CA ILE A 280 0.00 9.53 7.97
C ILE A 280 0.16 10.48 6.78
N ALA A 281 -0.74 11.46 6.62
CA ALA A 281 -0.72 12.37 5.49
C ALA A 281 0.61 13.12 5.39
N THR A 282 1.07 13.70 6.51
CA THR A 282 2.34 14.41 6.56
C THR A 282 3.53 13.47 6.36
N LEU A 283 3.53 12.29 6.99
CA LEU A 283 4.63 11.32 6.90
C LEU A 283 4.76 10.68 5.52
N VAL A 284 3.69 10.57 4.73
CA VAL A 284 3.73 10.10 3.33
C VAL A 284 4.12 11.24 2.39
N LEU A 285 3.59 12.45 2.61
CA LEU A 285 3.90 13.59 1.75
C LEU A 285 5.33 14.11 1.92
N ALA A 286 5.92 14.03 3.11
CA ALA A 286 7.34 14.35 3.34
C ALA A 286 8.31 13.45 2.55
N GLN A 287 7.85 12.30 2.03
CA GLN A 287 8.65 11.37 1.23
C GLN A 287 8.81 11.84 -0.23
N SER A 288 7.99 12.79 -0.69
CA SER A 288 8.10 13.40 -2.02
C SER A 288 8.73 14.80 -1.88
N PRO A 289 10.03 14.96 -2.18
CA PRO A 289 10.81 16.12 -1.74
C PRO A 289 10.33 17.47 -2.30
N THR A 290 9.62 17.46 -3.43
CA THR A 290 9.03 18.64 -4.08
C THR A 290 7.52 18.71 -3.87
N VAL A 291 6.75 17.88 -4.58
CA VAL A 291 5.28 17.97 -4.66
C VAL A 291 4.62 17.64 -3.32
N GLY A 292 5.05 16.59 -2.63
CA GLY A 292 4.43 16.22 -1.35
C GLY A 292 4.70 17.23 -0.25
N HIS A 293 5.93 17.75 -0.15
CA HIS A 293 6.24 18.86 0.75
C HIS A 293 5.37 20.11 0.50
N ALA A 294 5.04 20.42 -0.76
CA ALA A 294 4.14 21.53 -1.08
C ALA A 294 2.68 21.23 -0.68
N ALA A 295 2.22 19.99 -0.85
CA ALA A 295 0.90 19.55 -0.42
C ALA A 295 0.73 19.60 1.12
N ALA A 296 1.70 19.07 1.87
CA ALA A 296 1.68 19.14 3.34
C ALA A 296 1.71 20.58 3.87
N LEU A 297 2.48 21.48 3.25
CA LEU A 297 2.43 22.91 3.56
C LEU A 297 1.10 23.58 3.20
N SER A 298 0.39 23.08 2.19
CA SER A 298 -0.92 23.61 1.80
C SER A 298 -2.03 23.15 2.74
N GLY A 299 -1.98 21.90 3.24
CA GLY A 299 -2.82 21.44 4.35
C GLY A 299 -2.56 22.22 5.64
N ALA A 300 -1.29 22.47 5.98
CA ALA A 300 -0.95 23.37 7.08
C ALA A 300 -1.52 24.79 6.89
N ALA A 301 -1.39 25.38 5.69
CA ALA A 301 -1.94 26.70 5.39
C ALA A 301 -3.48 26.74 5.49
N TRP A 302 -4.18 25.67 5.07
CA TRP A 302 -5.62 25.52 5.29
C TRP A 302 -5.97 25.58 6.78
N PHE A 303 -5.31 24.78 7.61
CA PHE A 303 -5.52 24.81 9.06
C PHE A 303 -5.22 26.19 9.67
N GLU A 304 -4.16 26.86 9.23
CA GLU A 304 -3.83 28.20 9.72
C GLU A 304 -4.92 29.24 9.36
N ILE A 305 -5.44 29.24 8.13
CA ILE A 305 -6.49 30.16 7.69
C ILE A 305 -7.82 29.83 8.38
N SER A 306 -8.21 28.55 8.42
CA SER A 306 -9.44 28.07 9.08
C SER A 306 -9.45 28.44 10.57
N SER A 307 -8.32 28.33 11.27
CA SER A 307 -8.19 28.69 12.70
C SER A 307 -8.47 30.17 13.02
N LYS A 308 -8.40 31.04 12.01
CA LYS A 308 -8.62 32.50 12.11
C LYS A 308 -10.00 32.94 11.63
N LYS A 309 -10.84 32.03 11.11
CA LYS A 309 -12.16 32.34 10.55
C LYS A 309 -13.17 32.60 11.67
N ALA A 310 -13.66 33.85 11.76
CA ALA A 310 -14.63 34.26 12.77
C ALA A 310 -15.89 33.36 12.76
N GLY A 311 -16.43 33.08 13.95
CA GLY A 311 -17.62 32.24 14.15
C GLY A 311 -17.36 30.72 14.18
N ARG A 312 -16.16 30.24 13.81
CA ARG A 312 -15.79 28.81 13.92
C ARG A 312 -15.55 28.45 15.39
N GLN A 313 -16.50 27.76 16.02
CA GLN A 313 -16.35 27.26 17.38
C GLN A 313 -15.36 26.10 17.42
N ASN A 314 -14.29 26.24 18.19
CA ASN A 314 -13.42 25.13 18.61
C ASN A 314 -14.14 24.32 19.70
N VAL A 315 -15.00 23.39 19.29
CA VAL A 315 -15.79 22.57 20.19
C VAL A 315 -14.88 21.56 20.90
N PHE A 316 -14.72 21.69 22.22
CA PHE A 316 -13.71 20.94 22.99
C PHE A 316 -13.92 19.41 23.01
N TRP A 317 -15.15 18.96 22.83
CA TRP A 317 -15.54 17.54 22.77
C TRP A 317 -15.77 17.03 21.34
N ASP A 318 -15.37 17.80 20.33
CA ASP A 318 -15.36 17.32 18.95
C ASP A 318 -14.33 16.19 18.80
N THR A 319 -14.60 15.23 17.90
CA THR A 319 -13.61 14.26 17.45
C THR A 319 -12.43 14.94 16.75
N HIS A 320 -12.63 16.15 16.24
CA HIS A 320 -11.60 16.94 15.57
C HIS A 320 -10.71 17.73 16.54
N SER A 321 -9.40 17.48 16.47
CA SER A 321 -8.39 18.37 17.02
C SER A 321 -8.57 19.79 16.47
N PHE A 322 -8.49 20.82 17.33
CA PHE A 322 -8.53 22.22 16.90
C PHE A 322 -7.51 22.48 15.76
N ASP A 323 -7.88 23.26 14.75
CA ASP A 323 -7.06 23.49 13.55
C ASP A 323 -5.61 23.92 13.91
N ALA A 324 -5.45 24.76 14.94
CA ALA A 324 -4.14 25.20 15.42
C ALA A 324 -3.27 24.06 16.02
N GLN A 325 -3.88 23.01 16.58
CA GLN A 325 -3.15 21.80 17.00
C GLN A 325 -2.74 20.97 15.79
N ARG A 326 -3.64 20.80 14.81
CA ARG A 326 -3.38 20.07 13.55
C ARG A 326 -2.23 20.70 12.76
N LEU A 327 -2.27 22.02 12.58
CA LEU A 327 -1.19 22.85 12.05
C LEU A 327 0.17 22.53 12.69
N VAL A 328 0.24 22.54 14.04
CA VAL A 328 1.48 22.31 14.78
C VAL A 328 1.95 20.85 14.71
N THR A 329 1.04 19.88 14.49
CA THR A 329 1.40 18.48 14.18
C THR A 329 2.07 18.39 12.80
N VAL A 330 1.44 18.91 11.75
CA VAL A 330 1.99 18.91 10.38
C VAL A 330 3.36 19.61 10.34
N LEU A 331 3.47 20.81 10.91
CA LEU A 331 4.72 21.57 10.96
C LEU A 331 5.82 20.86 11.78
N CYS A 332 5.49 20.18 12.89
CA CYS A 332 6.47 19.38 13.63
C CYS A 332 7.04 18.22 12.79
N LEU A 333 6.18 17.51 12.07
CA LEU A 333 6.59 16.33 11.28
C LEU A 333 7.44 16.75 10.08
N LEU A 334 7.07 17.84 9.40
CA LEU A 334 7.89 18.46 8.35
C LEU A 334 9.26 18.91 8.89
N TYR A 335 9.30 19.62 10.02
CA TYR A 335 10.55 20.03 10.66
C TYR A 335 11.41 18.85 11.11
N GLY A 336 10.80 17.77 11.58
CA GLY A 336 11.49 16.53 11.93
C GLY A 336 12.11 15.81 10.73
N ALA A 337 11.47 15.91 9.55
CA ALA A 337 11.97 15.37 8.29
C ALA A 337 13.15 16.18 7.72
N ASP A 338 13.06 17.51 7.71
CA ASP A 338 14.12 18.40 7.20
C ASP A 338 14.24 19.70 8.03
N LYS A 339 15.04 19.63 9.11
CA LYS A 339 15.26 20.76 10.01
C LYS A 339 15.86 21.97 9.29
N ALA A 340 16.74 21.77 8.32
CA ALA A 340 17.44 22.85 7.64
C ALA A 340 16.46 23.68 6.79
N LYS A 341 15.65 22.99 5.97
CA LYS A 341 14.61 23.59 5.14
C LYS A 341 13.52 24.29 5.95
N TYR A 342 13.09 23.71 7.07
CA TYR A 342 11.93 24.20 7.82
C TYR A 342 12.26 25.15 8.97
N THR A 343 13.52 25.28 9.42
CA THR A 343 13.90 26.24 10.49
C THR A 343 13.39 27.68 10.26
N PRO A 344 13.48 28.28 9.07
CA PRO A 344 12.97 29.64 8.83
C PRO A 344 11.46 29.76 9.05
N LEU A 345 10.68 28.77 8.58
CA LEU A 345 9.22 28.72 8.75
C LEU A 345 8.82 28.53 10.21
N MET A 346 9.52 27.66 10.95
CA MET A 346 9.23 27.44 12.37
C MET A 346 9.50 28.71 13.20
N LYS A 347 10.51 29.50 12.82
CA LYS A 347 10.81 30.79 13.45
C LYS A 347 9.78 31.87 13.10
N SER A 348 9.30 31.97 11.86
CA SER A 348 8.23 32.93 11.52
C SER A 348 6.90 32.59 12.19
N GLN A 349 6.60 31.29 12.36
CA GLN A 349 5.48 30.76 13.16
C GLN A 349 5.71 30.84 14.68
N LYS A 350 6.82 31.45 15.14
CA LYS A 350 7.18 31.66 16.56
C LYS A 350 7.16 30.39 17.42
N ILE A 351 7.43 29.22 16.83
CA ILE A 351 7.42 27.95 17.55
C ILE A 351 8.66 27.88 18.48
N PRO A 352 8.51 27.71 19.81
CA PRO A 352 9.64 27.72 20.74
C PRO A 352 10.65 26.59 20.49
N ASP A 353 11.94 26.85 20.74
CA ASP A 353 13.01 25.86 20.53
C ASP A 353 12.81 24.57 21.34
N SER A 354 12.17 24.65 22.51
CA SER A 354 11.78 23.48 23.32
C SER A 354 10.78 22.57 22.59
N ARG A 355 9.87 23.14 21.79
CA ARG A 355 8.97 22.40 20.89
C ARG A 355 9.72 21.87 19.66
N LEU A 356 10.65 22.62 19.08
CA LEU A 356 11.48 22.15 17.95
C LEU A 356 12.38 20.97 18.33
N ALA A 357 12.94 20.99 19.53
CA ALA A 357 13.66 19.88 20.13
C ALA A 357 12.76 18.65 20.36
N LYS A 358 11.47 18.84 20.63
CA LYS A 358 10.49 17.74 20.68
C LYS A 358 10.13 17.23 19.27
N CYS A 359 9.75 18.10 18.32
CA CYS A 359 9.49 17.71 16.92
C CYS A 359 10.63 16.84 16.34
N SER A 360 11.88 17.25 16.62
CA SER A 360 13.12 16.54 16.25
C SER A 360 13.24 15.11 16.77
N ARG A 361 12.69 14.81 17.96
CA ARG A 361 12.76 13.48 18.59
C ARG A 361 11.55 12.63 18.24
N ASP A 362 10.38 13.26 18.12
CA ASP A 362 9.11 12.56 17.87
C ASP A 362 9.05 12.00 16.43
N TYR A 363 9.48 12.75 15.41
CA TYR A 363 9.42 12.32 14.00
C TYR A 363 9.98 10.91 13.71
N PRO A 364 11.24 10.56 14.06
CA PRO A 364 11.76 9.22 13.80
C PRO A 364 11.03 8.13 14.58
N LEU A 365 10.42 8.44 15.73
CA LEU A 365 9.58 7.51 16.48
C LEU A 365 8.24 7.27 15.77
N ARG A 366 7.62 8.32 15.19
CA ARG A 366 6.39 8.20 14.39
C ARG A 366 6.63 7.39 13.11
N VAL A 367 7.71 7.68 12.38
CA VAL A 367 8.13 6.89 11.21
C VAL A 367 8.34 5.41 11.58
N LYS A 368 8.98 5.13 12.73
CA LYS A 368 9.19 3.75 13.22
C LYS A 368 7.85 3.05 13.55
N ALA A 369 6.93 3.74 14.21
CA ALA A 369 5.62 3.20 14.59
C ALA A 369 4.79 2.82 13.35
N TRP A 370 4.57 3.75 12.42
CA TRP A 370 3.83 3.47 11.19
C TRP A 370 4.51 2.43 10.31
N LYS A 371 5.85 2.44 10.20
CA LYS A 371 6.58 1.41 9.45
C LYS A 371 6.30 0.01 10.02
N GLY A 372 6.25 -0.13 11.35
CA GLY A 372 5.96 -1.38 12.05
C GLY A 372 4.51 -1.84 11.86
N MET A 373 3.53 -0.97 12.11
CA MET A 373 2.11 -1.29 11.94
C MET A 373 1.76 -1.68 10.50
N MET A 374 2.41 -1.07 9.51
CA MET A 374 2.20 -1.38 8.09
C MET A 374 2.96 -2.61 7.57
N GLU A 375 3.93 -3.17 8.31
CA GLU A 375 4.78 -4.28 7.82
C GLU A 375 4.02 -5.56 7.45
N PRO A 376 2.97 -6.01 8.18
CA PRO A 376 2.16 -7.19 7.81
C PRO A 376 1.32 -7.01 6.54
N TYR A 377 1.12 -5.77 6.11
CA TYR A 377 0.22 -5.39 5.03
C TYR A 377 0.95 -4.98 3.74
N LYS A 378 2.29 -4.98 3.72
CA LYS A 378 3.07 -4.66 2.51
C LYS A 378 3.03 -5.82 1.51
N ARG A 379 2.74 -5.51 0.25
CA ARG A 379 3.09 -6.40 -0.86
C ARG A 379 4.61 -6.46 -0.93
N ARG A 380 5.16 -7.64 -0.64
CA ARG A 380 6.61 -7.86 -0.65
C ARG A 380 7.11 -7.96 -2.09
N VAL A 381 7.40 -6.79 -2.66
CA VAL A 381 8.53 -6.60 -3.57
C VAL A 381 9.76 -6.36 -2.69
N LYS A 382 10.86 -7.06 -2.96
CA LYS A 382 12.21 -6.73 -2.47
C LYS A 382 13.11 -6.56 -3.68
#